data_AF-A0A661TYA9-F1
#
_entry.id   AF-A0A661TYA9-F1
#
_cell.length_a   1.000
_cell.length_b   1.000
_cell.length_c   1.000
_cell.angle_alpha   90.00
_cell.angle_beta   90.00
_cell.angle_gamma   90.00
#
_symmetry.space_group_name_H-M   'P 1'
#
loop_
_entity.id
_entity.type
_entity.pdbx_description
1 polymer ?
#
loop_
_entity_poly.entity_id
_entity_poly.type
_entity_poly.pdbx_seq_one_letter_code
_entity_poly.pdbx_strand_id
1 'polypeptide(L)' 'IKASSNEGDLVLDPFGGTGTTASVAKRLRRNFITMEISEEYYNLILKRIDGNVLEMKSNKKFELKKQKTLFDKI' A
#
# COMPACT_ATOMS: atom_id res chain seq x y z
N ILE A 1 2.57 6.98 -14.42
CA ILE A 1 3.57 5.93 -14.06
C ILE A 1 4.56 5.70 -15.20
N LYS A 2 4.21 5.09 -16.35
CA LYS A 2 5.18 4.80 -17.43
C LYS A 2 5.98 6.01 -17.91
N ALA A 3 5.33 7.15 -18.11
CA ALA A 3 5.97 8.34 -18.68
C ALA A 3 6.99 9.02 -17.75
N SER A 4 6.99 8.70 -16.45
CA SER A 4 7.72 9.48 -15.42
C SER A 4 8.31 8.61 -14.32
N SER A 5 8.58 7.33 -14.61
CA SER A 5 9.27 6.41 -13.70
C SER A 5 9.88 5.26 -14.50
N ASN A 6 10.92 4.65 -13.96
CA ASN A 6 11.56 3.45 -14.47
C ASN A 6 11.17 2.22 -13.64
N GLU A 7 11.52 1.03 -14.12
CA GLU A 7 11.38 -0.19 -13.30
C GLU A 7 12.25 -0.08 -12.04
N GLY A 8 11.73 -0.53 -10.90
CA GLY A 8 12.38 -0.39 -9.60
C GLY A 8 12.18 0.95 -8.89
N ASP A 9 11.76 2.01 -9.59
CA ASP A 9 11.47 3.31 -8.95
C ASP A 9 10.34 3.19 -7.91
N LEU A 10 10.37 4.08 -6.91
CA LEU A 10 9.36 4.19 -5.88
C LEU A 10 8.27 5.20 -6.28
N VAL A 11 7.02 4.75 -6.31
CA VAL A 11 5.83 5.59 -6.54
C VAL A 11 5.10 5.83 -5.21
N LEU A 12 4.88 7.09 -4.84
CA LEU A 12 4.08 7.47 -3.67
C LEU A 12 2.68 7.92 -4.10
N ASP A 13 1.66 7.38 -3.45
CA ASP A 13 0.27 7.82 -3.59
C ASP A 13 -0.38 8.02 -2.20
N PRO A 14 -0.53 9.26 -1.72
CA PRO A 14 -1.09 9.52 -0.41
C PRO A 14 -2.64 9.41 -0.36
N PHE A 15 -3.31 9.20 -1.50
CA PHE A 15 -4.77 9.10 -1.59
C PHE A 15 -5.14 7.88 -2.44
N GLY A 16 -4.88 6.70 -1.88
CA GLY A 16 -4.90 5.43 -2.62
C GLY A 16 -6.25 5.06 -3.22
N GLY A 17 -7.37 5.52 -2.65
CA GLY A 17 -8.71 5.24 -3.14
C GLY A 17 -8.90 3.74 -3.38
N THR A 18 -9.28 3.35 -4.59
CA THR A 18 -9.46 1.92 -4.95
C THR A 18 -8.18 1.18 -5.33
N GLY A 19 -6.99 1.78 -5.14
CA GLY A 19 -5.69 1.15 -5.33
C GLY A 19 -5.17 1.11 -6.77
N THR A 20 -5.66 1.99 -7.65
CA THR A 20 -5.26 1.99 -9.07
C THR A 20 -3.75 2.25 -9.23
N THR A 21 -3.20 3.23 -8.52
CA THR A 21 -1.77 3.57 -8.61
C THR A 21 -0.90 2.40 -8.17
N ALA A 22 -1.20 1.81 -7.01
CA ALA A 22 -0.48 0.65 -6.49
C ALA A 22 -0.57 -0.57 -7.42
N SER A 23 -1.76 -0.88 -7.93
CA SER A 23 -1.98 -2.00 -8.87
C SER A 23 -1.19 -1.82 -10.17
N VAL A 24 -1.21 -0.62 -10.76
CA VAL A 24 -0.46 -0.32 -11.98
C VAL A 24 1.05 -0.26 -11.72
N ALA A 25 1.49 0.29 -10.59
CA ALA A 25 2.89 0.30 -10.18
C ALA A 25 3.44 -1.13 -10.06
N LYS A 26 2.75 -2.02 -9.34
CA LYS A 26 3.09 -3.44 -9.22
C LYS A 26 3.19 -4.12 -10.59
N ARG A 27 2.17 -3.95 -11.44
CA ARG A 27 2.15 -4.54 -12.80
C ARG A 27 3.31 -4.06 -13.65
N LEU A 28 3.73 -2.81 -13.47
CA LEU A 28 4.87 -2.22 -14.19
C LEU A 28 6.21 -2.45 -13.48
N ARG A 29 6.29 -3.32 -12.46
CA ARG A 29 7.54 -3.58 -11.71
C ARG A 29 8.15 -2.32 -11.07
N ARG A 30 7.31 -1.44 -10.54
CA ARG A 30 7.71 -0.32 -9.67
C ARG A 30 7.44 -0.70 -8.21
N ASN A 31 8.27 -0.19 -7.31
CA ASN A 31 7.94 -0.17 -5.89
C ASN A 31 6.86 0.89 -5.65
N PHE A 32 6.05 0.74 -4.61
CA PHE A 32 5.05 1.74 -4.27
C PHE A 32 4.79 1.85 -2.77
N ILE A 33 4.38 3.03 -2.34
CA ILE A 33 3.76 3.29 -1.05
C ILE A 33 2.42 3.95 -1.34
N THR A 34 1.34 3.36 -0.83
CA THR A 34 -0.02 3.90 -0.96
C THR A 34 -0.65 4.01 0.41
N MET A 35 -1.40 5.08 0.66
CA MET A 35 -2.08 5.34 1.92
C MET A 35 -3.55 5.64 1.65
N GLU A 36 -4.44 5.17 2.51
CA GLU A 36 -5.87 5.43 2.42
C GLU A 36 -6.46 5.41 3.84
N ILE A 37 -7.33 6.37 4.12
CA ILE A 37 -7.92 6.54 5.46
C ILE A 37 -9.18 5.69 5.63
N SER A 38 -9.91 5.45 4.55
CA SER A 38 -11.08 4.57 4.57
C SER A 38 -10.66 3.11 4.71
N GLU A 39 -11.09 2.46 5.80
CA GLU A 39 -10.84 1.04 6.04
C GLU A 39 -11.41 0.15 4.91
N GLU A 40 -12.57 0.52 4.36
CA GLU A 40 -13.18 -0.17 3.23
C GLU A 40 -12.25 -0.17 2.01
N TYR A 41 -11.72 1.01 1.67
CA TYR A 41 -10.82 1.17 0.54
C TYR A 41 -9.44 0.56 0.79
N TYR A 42 -8.93 0.63 2.02
CA TYR A 42 -7.73 -0.09 2.43
C TYR A 42 -7.88 -1.60 2.17
N ASN A 43 -8.99 -2.21 2.61
CA ASN A 43 -9.26 -3.63 2.38
C ASN A 43 -9.42 -3.95 0.88
N LEU A 44 -10.00 -3.04 0.10
CA LEU A 44 -10.10 -3.18 -1.35
C LEU A 44 -8.71 -3.15 -2.03
N ILE A 45 -7.83 -2.23 -1.60
CA ILE A 45 -6.45 -2.13 -2.07
C ILE A 45 -5.70 -3.44 -1.82
N LEU A 46 -5.79 -4.01 -0.60
CA LEU A 46 -5.16 -5.29 -0.25
C LEU A 46 -5.63 -6.43 -1.16
N LYS A 47 -6.94 -6.59 -1.35
CA LYS A 47 -7.51 -7.59 -2.26
C LYS A 47 -6.98 -7.44 -3.68
N ARG A 48 -6.86 -6.20 -4.17
CA ARG A 48 -6.42 -5.88 -5.52
C ARG A 48 -4.93 -6.15 -5.75
N ILE A 49 -4.10 -5.93 -4.73
CA ILE A 49 -2.64 -6.08 -4.83
C ILE A 49 -2.24 -7.54 -4.66
N ASP A 50 -2.77 -8.25 -3.66
CA ASP A 50 -2.25 -9.57 -3.27
C ASP A 50 -2.98 -10.76 -3.91
N GLY A 51 -4.13 -10.55 -4.55
CA GLY A 51 -4.91 -11.61 -5.20
C GLY A 51 -5.47 -12.67 -4.24
N ASN A 52 -5.06 -12.65 -2.97
CA ASN A 52 -5.52 -13.51 -1.90
C ASN A 52 -6.18 -12.63 -0.83
N VAL A 53 -7.41 -13.00 -0.46
CA VAL A 53 -8.13 -12.39 0.65
C VAL A 53 -7.33 -12.66 1.91
N LEU A 54 -6.67 -11.64 2.45
CA LEU A 54 -6.27 -11.68 3.85
C LEU A 54 -7.58 -11.69 4.66
N GLU A 55 -7.89 -12.83 5.26
CA GLU A 55 -8.98 -12.93 6.22
C GLU A 55 -8.74 -11.90 7.32
N MET A 56 -9.72 -11.00 7.50
CA MET A 56 -9.79 -10.16 8.69
C MET A 56 -9.98 -11.09 9.88
N LYS A 57 -8.90 -11.37 10.62
CA LYS A 57 -9.01 -11.93 11.97
C LYS A 57 -9.56 -10.82 12.86
N SER A 58 -10.88 -10.73 12.96
CA SER A 58 -11.62 -9.79 13.82
C SER A 58 -11.36 -9.94 15.34
N ASN A 59 -10.27 -10.57 15.78
CA ASN A 59 -9.88 -10.66 17.20
C ASN A 59 -8.40 -11.01 17.40
N LYS A 60 -7.49 -10.29 16.74
CA LYS A 60 -6.10 -10.19 17.24
C LYS A 60 -5.86 -8.73 17.57
N LYS A 61 -5.62 -8.44 18.86
CA LYS A 61 -4.98 -7.20 19.27
C LYS A 61 -3.68 -7.14 18.47
N PHE A 62 -3.67 -6.41 17.36
CA PHE A 62 -2.46 -6.19 16.59
C PHE A 62 -1.57 -5.45 17.56
N GLU A 63 -0.49 -6.09 18.03
CA GLU A 63 0.64 -5.32 18.51
C GLU A 63 1.06 -4.47 17.33
N LEU A 64 0.64 -3.20 17.35
CA LEU A 64 1.19 -2.15 16.51
C LEU A 64 2.69 -2.16 16.79
N LYS A 65 3.45 -2.94 16.02
CA LYS A 65 4.88 -2.73 15.92
C LYS A 65 5.01 -1.33 15.34
N LYS A 66 5.27 -0.36 16.21
CA LYS A 66 5.48 1.04 15.85
C LYS A 66 6.47 1.04 14.70
N GLN A 67 5.97 1.35 13.50
CA GLN A 67 6.81 1.46 12.33
C GLN A 67 7.78 2.61 12.62
N LYS A 68 9.08 2.31 12.69
CA LYS A 68 10.09 3.35 12.91
C LYS A 68 9.93 4.40 11.81
N THR A 69 9.59 5.60 12.24
CA THR A 69 9.49 6.78 11.41
C THR A 69 10.88 7.37 11.20
N LEU A 70 11.01 8.30 10.25
CA LEU A 70 12.23 9.08 10.08
C LEU A 70 12.59 9.85 11.37
N PHE A 71 11.58 10.23 12.16
CA PHE A 71 11.76 10.92 13.44
C PHE A 71 12.27 10.02 14.56
N ASP A 72 12.18 8.69 14.44
CA ASP A 72 12.79 7.78 15.41
C ASP A 72 14.30 7.58 15.13
N LYS A 73 14.85 8.24 14.10
CA LYS A 73 16.27 8.17 13.69
C LYS A 73 17.02 9.51 13.78
N ILE A 74 16.31 10.60 14.09
CA ILE A 74 16.87 11.94 14.36
C ILE A 74 16.92 12.12 15.87
#